data_AF-A0A6J1CV66-F1
#
_entry.id   AF-A0A6J1CV66-F1
#
_cell.length_a   1.000
_cell.length_b   1.000
_cell.length_c   1.000
_cell.angle_alpha   90.00
_cell.angle_beta   90.00
_cell.angle_gamma   90.00
#
_symmetry.space_group_name_H-M   'P 1'
#
loop_
_entity.id
_entity.type
_entity.pdbx_description
1 polymer ?
#
loop_
_entity_poly.entity_id
_entity_poly.type
_entity_poly.pdbx_seq_one_letter_code
_entity_poly.pdbx_strand_id
1 'polypeptide(L)'
;MRVAVNGYAAQASTKASPENLLEWVKKDKRRLLHVVYRVGDMERTIKFYTECLGMKLLRKRDISEERYTNAFLGYGPEDAHFVIELTYNYGVDKYDIGTGFGHFGIAIEDVSRTVELIKAKGGKVTREPGPVKGGSTVIAFIEDPDGYKFELLERGPTPEPLCQVMLHVGNLDRSIDFYEKAFGMELLRKRDNPEYKYTIAMLGYGPEDKHTVLELTYNYGVTDYDKGNGYAQIAIGTDDVYKTAEAVKLYGGKVTREPGPLPGINTKITACVDPDGWKTVFVDNIDFLKELE
;
A
#
# COMPACT_ATOMS: atom_id res chain seq x y z
N MET A 1 -9.77 33.77 57.69
CA MET A 1 -8.81 33.37 56.64
C MET A 1 -9.08 31.91 56.28
N ARG A 2 -9.68 31.65 55.12
CA ARG A 2 -9.88 30.29 54.59
C ARG A 2 -8.72 29.96 53.66
N VAL A 3 -8.03 28.86 53.92
CA VAL A 3 -6.97 28.31 53.07
C VAL A 3 -7.63 27.60 51.89
N ALA A 4 -7.27 28.00 50.67
CA ALA A 4 -7.72 27.36 49.44
C ALA A 4 -6.87 26.13 49.14
N VAL A 5 -7.52 24.99 48.89
CA VAL A 5 -6.89 23.78 48.36
C VAL A 5 -7.11 23.79 46.85
N ASN A 6 -6.02 23.98 46.09
CA ASN A 6 -6.02 23.86 44.63
C ASN A 6 -6.05 22.39 44.24
N GLY A 7 -7.19 21.94 43.71
CA GLY A 7 -7.31 20.65 43.02
C GLY A 7 -6.90 20.80 41.56
N TYR A 8 -5.77 20.21 41.17
CA TYR A 8 -5.46 19.93 39.77
C TYR A 8 -6.44 18.86 39.27
N ALA A 9 -7.42 19.26 38.46
CA ALA A 9 -8.26 18.32 37.72
C ALA A 9 -7.45 17.76 36.55
N ALA A 10 -7.18 16.45 36.60
CA ALA A 10 -6.68 15.70 35.46
C ALA A 10 -7.70 15.78 34.31
N GLN A 11 -7.27 16.18 33.12
CA GLN A 11 -8.09 16.10 31.90
C GLN A 11 -8.34 14.62 31.57
N ALA A 12 -9.59 14.18 31.76
CA ALA A 12 -10.05 12.88 31.31
C ALA A 12 -10.15 12.91 29.77
N SER A 13 -9.49 11.97 29.09
CA SER A 13 -9.69 11.78 27.64
C SER A 13 -11.12 11.29 27.39
N THR A 14 -11.95 12.14 26.82
CA THR A 14 -13.30 11.74 26.38
C THR A 14 -13.14 10.83 25.17
N LYS A 15 -13.42 9.52 25.30
CA LYS A 15 -13.51 8.59 24.16
C LYS A 15 -14.45 9.20 23.11
N ALA A 16 -14.00 9.26 21.86
CA ALA A 16 -14.85 9.73 20.76
C ALA A 16 -16.08 8.81 20.62
N SER A 17 -17.25 9.38 20.34
CA SER A 17 -18.40 8.56 19.94
C SER A 17 -18.11 7.92 18.57
N PRO A 18 -18.68 6.73 18.27
CA PRO A 18 -18.54 6.09 16.96
C PRO A 18 -18.85 7.00 15.77
N GLU A 19 -19.91 7.83 15.88
CA GLU A 19 -20.30 8.77 14.82
C GLU A 19 -19.26 9.86 14.60
N ASN A 20 -18.74 10.46 15.68
CA ASN A 20 -17.70 11.49 15.58
C ASN A 20 -16.39 10.91 15.02
N LEU A 21 -16.08 9.66 15.33
CA LEU A 21 -14.87 9.00 14.83
C LEU A 21 -14.98 8.67 13.34
N LEU A 22 -16.13 8.17 12.88
CA LEU A 22 -16.37 7.94 11.45
C LEU A 22 -16.30 9.24 10.65
N GLU A 23 -16.89 10.31 11.18
CA GLU A 23 -16.81 11.64 10.55
C GLU A 23 -15.37 12.13 10.47
N TRP A 24 -14.57 11.92 11.53
CA TRP A 24 -13.16 12.25 11.52
C TRP A 24 -12.39 11.43 10.47
N VAL A 25 -12.58 10.10 10.43
CA VAL A 25 -11.90 9.21 9.47
C VAL A 25 -12.13 9.68 8.03
N LYS A 26 -13.37 10.10 7.70
CA LYS A 26 -13.72 10.62 6.37
C LYS A 26 -13.15 12.01 6.04
N LYS A 27 -12.76 12.79 7.05
CA LYS A 27 -12.23 14.15 6.89
C LYS A 27 -10.71 14.24 7.03
N ASP A 28 -10.08 13.22 7.59
CA ASP A 28 -8.64 13.16 7.77
C ASP A 28 -7.92 13.16 6.42
N LYS A 29 -6.75 13.80 6.37
CA LYS A 29 -5.95 13.93 5.15
C LYS A 29 -5.09 12.69 4.97
N ARG A 30 -5.68 11.65 4.42
CA ARG A 30 -4.98 10.38 4.13
C ARG A 30 -4.27 10.42 2.78
N ARG A 31 -3.14 9.72 2.70
CA ARG A 31 -2.41 9.50 1.45
C ARG A 31 -1.71 8.15 1.48
N LEU A 32 -1.77 7.40 0.39
CA LEU A 32 -0.91 6.22 0.21
C LEU A 32 0.54 6.72 0.03
N LEU A 33 1.45 6.28 0.90
CA LEU A 33 2.84 6.77 0.93
C LEU A 33 3.75 5.85 0.13
N HIS A 34 3.78 4.59 0.53
CA HIS A 34 4.59 3.57 -0.12
C HIS A 34 4.10 2.16 0.17
N VAL A 35 4.52 1.21 -0.65
CA VAL A 35 4.42 -0.21 -0.35
C VAL A 35 5.78 -0.76 0.04
N VAL A 36 5.82 -1.57 1.11
CA VAL A 36 7.03 -2.21 1.61
C VAL A 36 7.00 -3.69 1.25
N TYR A 37 8.05 -4.17 0.59
CA TYR A 37 8.24 -5.60 0.35
C TYR A 37 9.72 -5.95 0.23
N ARG A 38 10.00 -7.25 0.33
CA ARG A 38 11.36 -7.76 0.47
C ARG A 38 11.89 -8.30 -0.84
N VAL A 39 13.18 -8.13 -1.08
CA VAL A 39 13.88 -8.57 -2.30
C VAL A 39 15.12 -9.36 -1.95
N GLY A 40 15.45 -10.36 -2.77
CA GLY A 40 16.63 -11.19 -2.60
C GLY A 40 17.92 -10.58 -3.12
N ASP A 41 17.83 -9.62 -4.06
CA ASP A 41 18.97 -8.90 -4.62
C ASP A 41 18.59 -7.44 -4.90
N MET A 42 19.05 -6.55 -4.03
CA MET A 42 18.75 -5.11 -4.09
C MET A 42 19.19 -4.47 -5.41
N GLU A 43 20.41 -4.76 -5.89
CA GLU A 43 20.94 -4.12 -7.09
C GLU A 43 20.24 -4.62 -8.35
N ARG A 44 19.95 -5.92 -8.40
CA ARG A 44 19.20 -6.51 -9.51
C ARG A 44 17.80 -5.90 -9.62
N THR A 45 17.11 -5.71 -8.51
CA THR A 45 15.76 -5.14 -8.51
C THR A 45 15.78 -3.64 -8.82
N ILE A 46 16.71 -2.86 -8.25
CA ILE A 46 16.90 -1.45 -8.61
C ILE A 46 17.15 -1.32 -10.12
N LYS A 47 18.05 -2.14 -10.68
CA LYS A 47 18.36 -2.14 -12.10
C LYS A 47 17.12 -2.47 -12.94
N PHE A 48 16.36 -3.49 -12.57
CA PHE A 48 15.14 -3.86 -13.29
C PHE A 48 14.11 -2.71 -13.27
N TYR A 49 13.84 -2.09 -12.12
CA TYR A 49 12.84 -1.02 -12.04
C TYR A 49 13.26 0.26 -12.76
N THR A 50 14.54 0.63 -12.67
CA THR A 50 15.05 1.83 -13.35
C THR A 50 15.16 1.64 -14.86
N GLU A 51 15.68 0.50 -15.31
CA GLU A 51 15.94 0.27 -16.73
C GLU A 51 14.74 -0.25 -17.51
N CYS A 52 13.85 -1.03 -16.88
CA CYS A 52 12.71 -1.65 -17.56
C CYS A 52 11.39 -0.91 -17.29
N LEU A 53 11.20 -0.38 -16.07
CA LEU A 53 9.94 0.26 -15.66
C LEU A 53 10.03 1.79 -15.63
N GLY A 54 11.23 2.36 -15.85
CA GLY A 54 11.43 3.82 -15.89
C GLY A 54 11.29 4.51 -14.53
N MET A 55 11.35 3.76 -13.43
CA MET A 55 11.36 4.34 -12.08
C MET A 55 12.70 5.05 -11.81
N LYS A 56 12.70 5.93 -10.81
CA LYS A 56 13.89 6.58 -10.27
C LYS A 56 14.22 5.98 -8.92
N LEU A 57 15.50 5.72 -8.66
CA LEU A 57 15.98 5.52 -7.29
C LEU A 57 15.96 6.88 -6.59
N LEU A 58 15.09 7.02 -5.59
CA LEU A 58 14.87 8.26 -4.85
C LEU A 58 15.83 8.37 -3.67
N ARG A 59 15.95 7.27 -2.92
CA ARG A 59 16.80 7.20 -1.74
C ARG A 59 17.21 5.76 -1.48
N LYS A 60 18.40 5.57 -0.88
CA LYS A 60 18.87 4.28 -0.40
C LYS A 60 19.48 4.47 0.97
N ARG A 61 19.12 3.62 1.92
CA ARG A 61 19.63 3.67 3.30
C ARG A 61 20.11 2.28 3.68
N ASP A 62 21.31 2.20 4.22
CA ASP A 62 21.86 0.96 4.77
C ASP A 62 21.82 1.03 6.30
N ILE A 63 21.17 0.04 6.93
CA ILE A 63 20.96 -0.04 8.37
C ILE A 63 21.73 -1.26 8.87
N SER A 64 23.06 -1.12 8.86
CA SER A 64 23.98 -2.23 9.12
C SER A 64 23.81 -2.85 10.50
N GLU A 65 23.42 -2.05 11.50
CA GLU A 65 23.15 -2.47 12.88
C GLU A 65 21.97 -3.44 12.97
N GLU A 66 20.96 -3.28 12.10
CA GLU A 66 19.78 -4.14 12.01
C GLU A 66 19.86 -5.13 10.83
N ARG A 67 20.97 -5.12 10.09
CA ARG A 67 21.29 -6.04 8.98
C ARG A 67 20.30 -6.01 7.80
N TYR A 68 19.85 -4.81 7.41
CA TYR A 68 19.10 -4.63 6.17
C TYR A 68 19.44 -3.32 5.44
N THR A 69 19.08 -3.26 4.17
CA THR A 69 19.15 -2.06 3.33
C THR A 69 17.76 -1.76 2.78
N ASN A 70 17.38 -0.48 2.76
CA ASN A 70 16.19 0.00 2.06
C ASN A 70 16.56 0.76 0.79
N ALA A 71 15.72 0.62 -0.24
CA ALA A 71 15.73 1.49 -1.41
C ALA A 71 14.32 1.96 -1.73
N PHE A 72 14.18 3.24 -2.02
CA PHE A 72 12.92 3.90 -2.34
C PHE A 72 12.90 4.22 -3.83
N LEU A 73 11.92 3.69 -4.56
CA LEU A 73 11.81 3.85 -6.01
C LEU A 73 10.40 4.28 -6.42
N GLY A 74 10.29 5.19 -7.38
CA GLY A 74 9.00 5.65 -7.89
C GLY A 74 9.14 6.57 -9.08
N TYR A 75 8.05 7.24 -9.47
CA TYR A 75 8.02 8.13 -10.63
C TYR A 75 8.22 9.61 -10.28
N GLY A 76 8.17 9.95 -8.99
CA GLY A 76 8.43 11.29 -8.46
C GLY A 76 8.80 11.27 -6.98
N PRO A 77 8.95 12.45 -6.35
CA PRO A 77 9.39 12.56 -4.96
C PRO A 77 8.34 12.00 -3.97
N GLU A 78 8.82 11.45 -2.85
CA GLU A 78 8.04 10.71 -1.84
C GLU A 78 6.97 11.59 -1.12
N ASP A 79 7.15 12.91 -1.13
CA ASP A 79 6.20 13.87 -0.55
C ASP A 79 4.91 14.03 -1.38
N ALA A 80 4.97 13.69 -2.67
CA ALA A 80 3.87 13.86 -3.63
C ALA A 80 3.46 12.58 -4.36
N HIS A 81 4.28 11.53 -4.36
CA HIS A 81 4.00 10.28 -5.09
C HIS A 81 3.94 9.08 -4.15
N PHE A 82 3.24 8.05 -4.60
CA PHE A 82 3.34 6.71 -4.05
C PHE A 82 4.61 6.03 -4.57
N VAL A 83 5.36 5.41 -3.66
CA VAL A 83 6.65 4.79 -3.99
C VAL A 83 6.76 3.36 -3.49
N ILE A 84 7.75 2.64 -3.98
CA ILE A 84 8.13 1.33 -3.50
C ILE A 84 9.26 1.50 -2.51
N GLU A 85 9.12 0.91 -1.34
CA GLU A 85 10.20 0.69 -0.38
C GLU A 85 10.63 -0.78 -0.43
N LEU A 86 11.78 -1.03 -1.05
CA LEU A 86 12.42 -2.33 -1.06
C LEU A 86 13.17 -2.56 0.24
N THR A 87 13.06 -3.76 0.81
CA THR A 87 13.88 -4.21 1.95
C THR A 87 14.73 -5.41 1.55
N TYR A 88 16.06 -5.26 1.61
CA TYR A 88 16.99 -6.37 1.48
C TYR A 88 17.54 -6.74 2.87
N ASN A 89 17.24 -7.95 3.35
CA ASN A 89 17.84 -8.48 4.58
C ASN A 89 19.13 -9.21 4.24
N TYR A 90 20.21 -8.94 4.96
CA TYR A 90 21.54 -9.45 4.60
C TYR A 90 21.59 -10.98 4.58
N GLY A 91 21.96 -11.53 3.42
CA GLY A 91 22.09 -12.96 3.21
C GLY A 91 20.78 -13.72 3.01
N VAL A 92 19.65 -13.02 2.88
CA VAL A 92 18.36 -13.61 2.51
C VAL A 92 18.10 -13.29 1.03
N ASP A 93 18.14 -14.32 0.19
CA ASP A 93 18.14 -14.21 -1.28
C ASP A 93 16.81 -14.61 -1.92
N LYS A 94 15.82 -15.04 -1.13
CA LYS A 94 14.50 -15.43 -1.62
C LYS A 94 13.43 -15.25 -0.54
N TYR A 95 12.24 -14.86 -0.99
CA TYR A 95 11.03 -14.81 -0.18
C TYR A 95 9.92 -15.63 -0.82
N ASP A 96 8.95 -16.01 0.00
CA ASP A 96 7.69 -16.57 -0.44
C ASP A 96 6.69 -15.43 -0.65
N ILE A 97 6.18 -15.27 -1.87
CA ILE A 97 5.17 -14.25 -2.19
C ILE A 97 3.81 -14.64 -1.59
N GLY A 98 3.57 -15.93 -1.37
CA GLY A 98 2.27 -16.44 -1.01
C GLY A 98 1.28 -16.40 -2.17
N THR A 99 0.00 -16.67 -1.87
CA THR A 99 -1.09 -16.70 -2.86
C THR A 99 -2.03 -15.50 -2.75
N GLY A 100 -1.88 -14.70 -1.70
CA GLY A 100 -2.75 -13.56 -1.43
C GLY A 100 -2.32 -12.28 -2.12
N PHE A 101 -1.01 -12.08 -2.34
CA PHE A 101 -0.52 -10.91 -3.05
C PHE A 101 -0.88 -11.04 -4.54
N GLY A 102 -1.54 -10.04 -5.10
CA GLY A 102 -1.96 -10.02 -6.49
C GLY A 102 -0.85 -9.48 -7.40
N HIS A 103 -0.70 -8.16 -7.41
CA HIS A 103 0.25 -7.44 -8.24
C HIS A 103 0.37 -5.97 -7.82
N PHE A 104 1.36 -5.28 -8.39
CA PHE A 104 1.38 -3.83 -8.49
C PHE A 104 0.89 -3.39 -9.87
N GLY A 105 0.22 -2.25 -9.97
CA GLY A 105 -0.23 -1.68 -11.25
C GLY A 105 0.62 -0.48 -11.65
N ILE A 106 1.04 -0.43 -12.91
CA ILE A 106 1.74 0.71 -13.51
C ILE A 106 0.97 1.20 -14.73
N ALA A 107 0.49 2.43 -14.69
CA ALA A 107 -0.08 3.12 -15.85
C ALA A 107 1.04 3.59 -16.79
N ILE A 108 0.96 3.21 -18.06
CA ILE A 108 1.96 3.48 -19.09
C ILE A 108 1.25 3.88 -20.39
N GLU A 109 1.85 4.78 -21.18
CA GLU A 109 1.23 5.26 -22.43
C GLU A 109 1.31 4.26 -23.59
N ASP A 110 2.33 3.41 -23.61
CA ASP A 110 2.55 2.37 -24.63
C ASP A 110 3.02 1.07 -23.96
N VAL A 111 2.06 0.18 -23.70
CA VAL A 111 2.34 -1.09 -23.03
C VAL A 111 3.14 -2.02 -23.94
N SER A 112 2.85 -2.01 -25.25
CA SER A 112 3.52 -2.88 -26.21
C SER A 112 5.02 -2.60 -26.29
N ARG A 113 5.39 -1.32 -26.42
CA ARG A 113 6.80 -0.89 -26.43
C ARG A 113 7.52 -1.22 -25.12
N THR A 114 6.84 -1.03 -23.99
CA THR A 114 7.43 -1.34 -22.68
C THR A 114 7.68 -2.83 -22.52
N VAL A 115 6.75 -3.68 -22.96
CA VAL A 115 6.94 -5.13 -22.98
C VAL A 115 8.10 -5.56 -23.89
N GLU A 116 8.25 -4.96 -25.07
CA GLU A 116 9.39 -5.22 -25.95
C GLU A 116 10.73 -4.87 -25.28
N LEU A 117 10.80 -3.71 -24.60
CA LEU A 117 11.97 -3.29 -23.83
C LEU A 117 12.29 -4.29 -22.71
N ILE A 118 11.29 -4.72 -21.96
CA ILE A 118 11.42 -5.69 -20.86
C ILE A 118 11.99 -7.01 -21.40
N LYS A 119 11.45 -7.53 -22.51
CA LYS A 119 11.95 -8.74 -23.18
C LYS A 119 13.41 -8.57 -23.63
N ALA A 120 13.74 -7.44 -24.25
CA ALA A 120 15.10 -7.16 -24.73
C ALA A 120 16.12 -7.11 -23.59
N LYS A 121 15.70 -6.71 -22.38
CA LYS A 121 16.52 -6.70 -21.16
C LYS A 121 16.46 -8.02 -20.37
N GLY A 122 15.80 -9.06 -20.90
CA GLY A 122 15.72 -10.39 -20.28
C GLY A 122 14.68 -10.51 -19.16
N GLY A 123 13.76 -9.55 -19.05
CA GLY A 123 12.65 -9.61 -18.10
C GLY A 123 11.57 -10.62 -18.51
N LYS A 124 10.79 -11.09 -17.52
CA LYS A 124 9.78 -12.13 -17.72
C LYS A 124 8.41 -11.51 -17.99
N VAL A 125 7.81 -11.84 -19.13
CA VAL A 125 6.44 -11.47 -19.49
C VAL A 125 5.55 -12.69 -19.29
N THR A 126 4.52 -12.55 -18.46
CA THR A 126 3.58 -13.64 -18.10
C THR A 126 2.24 -13.51 -18.79
N ARG A 127 1.92 -12.32 -19.30
CA ARG A 127 0.80 -12.08 -20.22
C ARG A 127 1.19 -11.00 -21.21
N GLU A 128 1.12 -11.34 -22.49
CA GLU A 128 1.39 -10.40 -23.58
C GLU A 128 0.38 -9.23 -23.60
N PRO A 129 0.77 -8.06 -24.15
CA PRO A 129 -0.13 -6.93 -24.35
C PRO A 129 -1.39 -7.34 -25.09
N GLY A 130 -2.54 -6.98 -24.51
CA GLY A 130 -3.83 -7.17 -25.15
C GLY A 130 -4.96 -6.68 -24.27
N PRO A 131 -6.17 -6.52 -24.83
CA PRO A 131 -7.32 -6.06 -24.08
C PRO A 131 -7.58 -6.97 -22.87
N VAL A 132 -7.94 -6.37 -21.74
CA VAL A 132 -8.45 -7.09 -20.58
C VAL A 132 -9.67 -7.92 -20.99
N LYS A 133 -9.82 -9.10 -20.40
CA LYS A 133 -10.98 -9.96 -20.68
C LYS A 133 -12.27 -9.19 -20.34
N GLY A 134 -13.15 -9.06 -21.32
CA GLY A 134 -14.41 -8.32 -21.17
C GLY A 134 -14.25 -6.79 -21.09
N GLY A 135 -13.16 -6.21 -21.59
CA GLY A 135 -12.96 -4.77 -21.70
C GLY A 135 -12.08 -4.39 -22.89
N SER A 136 -11.82 -3.09 -23.03
CA SER A 136 -11.00 -2.53 -24.12
C SER A 136 -9.61 -2.05 -23.69
N THR A 137 -9.37 -1.92 -22.39
CA THR A 137 -8.08 -1.47 -21.85
C THR A 137 -7.00 -2.49 -22.18
N VAL A 138 -5.93 -2.06 -22.86
CA VAL A 138 -4.76 -2.88 -23.13
C VAL A 138 -3.96 -3.04 -21.84
N ILE A 139 -3.67 -4.28 -21.49
CA ILE A 139 -2.88 -4.62 -20.30
C ILE A 139 -1.89 -5.73 -20.62
N ALA A 140 -0.76 -5.76 -19.92
CA ALA A 140 0.21 -6.87 -19.92
C ALA A 140 0.57 -7.24 -18.48
N PHE A 141 1.09 -8.45 -18.27
CA PHE A 141 1.69 -8.82 -16.99
C PHE A 141 3.14 -9.22 -17.16
N ILE A 142 3.96 -8.78 -16.22
CA ILE A 142 5.36 -9.15 -16.09
C ILE A 142 5.64 -9.66 -14.67
N GLU A 143 6.76 -10.34 -14.52
CA GLU A 143 7.34 -10.64 -13.21
C GLU A 143 8.68 -9.93 -13.08
N ASP A 144 8.93 -9.40 -11.89
CA ASP A 144 10.21 -8.85 -11.51
C ASP A 144 11.23 -9.96 -11.13
N PRO A 145 12.48 -9.61 -10.73
CA PRO A 145 13.49 -10.60 -10.37
C PRO A 145 13.11 -11.59 -9.26
N ASP A 146 12.25 -11.18 -8.33
CA ASP A 146 11.83 -11.97 -7.18
C ASP A 146 10.49 -12.71 -7.44
N GLY A 147 9.82 -12.39 -8.55
CA GLY A 147 8.56 -13.02 -8.98
C GLY A 147 7.31 -12.20 -8.66
N TYR A 148 7.46 -10.97 -8.15
CA TYR A 148 6.33 -10.07 -7.96
C TYR A 148 5.74 -9.68 -9.31
N LYS A 149 4.41 -9.77 -9.40
CA LYS A 149 3.69 -9.43 -10.62
C LYS A 149 3.48 -7.93 -10.71
N PHE A 150 3.69 -7.41 -11.90
CA PHE A 150 3.30 -6.06 -12.27
C PHE A 150 2.30 -6.13 -13.43
N GLU A 151 1.12 -5.51 -13.25
CA GLU A 151 0.21 -5.20 -14.34
C GLU A 151 0.66 -3.90 -15.00
N LEU A 152 0.85 -3.92 -16.31
CA LEU A 152 1.10 -2.72 -17.10
C LEU A 152 -0.22 -2.31 -17.76
N LEU A 153 -0.71 -1.11 -17.47
CA LEU A 153 -2.01 -0.63 -17.91
C LEU A 153 -1.85 0.50 -18.92
N GLU A 154 -2.36 0.31 -20.13
CA GLU A 154 -2.28 1.36 -21.16
C GLU A 154 -3.27 2.48 -20.84
N ARG A 155 -2.74 3.63 -20.47
CA ARG A 155 -3.50 4.83 -20.08
C ARG A 155 -2.78 6.08 -20.61
N GLY A 156 -3.53 7.16 -20.80
CA GLY A 156 -2.93 8.47 -21.05
C GLY A 156 -2.09 8.95 -19.85
N PRO A 157 -1.37 10.08 -20.01
CA PRO A 157 -0.55 10.65 -18.95
C PRO A 157 -1.30 10.77 -17.62
N THR A 158 -0.70 10.28 -16.54
CA THR A 158 -1.25 10.35 -15.18
C THR A 158 -0.22 10.97 -14.23
N PRO A 159 -0.66 11.73 -13.20
CA PRO A 159 0.25 12.20 -12.16
C PRO A 159 0.81 11.06 -11.30
N GLU A 160 0.19 9.88 -11.28
CA GLU A 160 0.60 8.75 -10.43
C GLU A 160 0.70 7.45 -11.24
N PRO A 161 1.84 7.19 -11.90
CA PRO A 161 1.98 5.99 -12.72
C PRO A 161 1.95 4.70 -11.88
N LEU A 162 2.47 4.69 -10.64
CA LEU A 162 2.38 3.53 -9.75
C LEU A 162 0.98 3.52 -9.11
N CYS A 163 0.01 3.00 -9.84
CA CYS A 163 -1.40 3.30 -9.63
C CYS A 163 -2.18 2.23 -8.86
N GLN A 164 -1.63 1.03 -8.62
CA GLN A 164 -2.36 -0.01 -7.89
C GLN A 164 -1.47 -0.85 -6.97
N VAL A 165 -2.05 -1.26 -5.84
CA VAL A 165 -1.64 -2.47 -5.12
C VAL A 165 -2.85 -3.40 -5.08
N MET A 166 -2.72 -4.62 -5.60
CA MET A 166 -3.81 -5.60 -5.64
C MET A 166 -3.60 -6.69 -4.60
N LEU A 167 -4.60 -6.88 -3.74
CA LEU A 167 -4.62 -7.91 -2.70
C LEU A 167 -5.87 -8.79 -2.83
N HIS A 168 -5.70 -10.10 -2.65
CA HIS A 168 -6.82 -11.00 -2.53
C HIS A 168 -7.45 -10.96 -1.14
N VAL A 169 -8.78 -11.06 -1.11
CA VAL A 169 -9.59 -11.07 0.12
C VAL A 169 -10.63 -12.19 0.07
N GLY A 170 -10.94 -12.76 1.23
CA GLY A 170 -11.90 -13.85 1.35
C GLY A 170 -13.36 -13.41 1.38
N ASN A 171 -13.62 -12.12 1.63
CA ASN A 171 -14.95 -11.53 1.59
C ASN A 171 -14.87 -10.06 1.16
N LEU A 172 -15.32 -9.78 -0.07
CA LEU A 172 -15.18 -8.44 -0.65
C LEU A 172 -16.02 -7.38 0.08
N ASP A 173 -17.26 -7.69 0.44
CA ASP A 173 -18.16 -6.72 1.08
C ASP A 173 -17.68 -6.35 2.49
N ARG A 174 -17.20 -7.33 3.27
CA ARG A 174 -16.56 -7.09 4.56
C ARG A 174 -15.33 -6.20 4.41
N SER A 175 -14.53 -6.45 3.38
CA SER A 175 -13.30 -5.70 3.15
C SER A 175 -13.60 -4.26 2.74
N ILE A 176 -14.53 -4.05 1.81
CA ILE A 176 -15.01 -2.71 1.44
C ILE A 176 -15.47 -1.95 2.69
N ASP A 177 -16.37 -2.54 3.49
CA ASP A 177 -16.88 -1.90 4.71
C ASP A 177 -15.77 -1.54 5.70
N PHE A 178 -14.77 -2.42 5.86
CA PHE A 178 -13.60 -2.15 6.69
C PHE A 178 -12.80 -0.96 6.17
N TYR A 179 -12.40 -0.95 4.90
CA TYR A 179 -11.57 0.11 4.33
C TYR A 179 -12.31 1.46 4.28
N GLU A 180 -13.63 1.48 4.06
CA GLU A 180 -14.43 2.70 4.12
C GLU A 180 -14.53 3.27 5.55
N LYS A 181 -14.75 2.42 6.56
CA LYS A 181 -15.00 2.89 7.93
C LYS A 181 -13.75 3.06 8.77
N ALA A 182 -12.78 2.16 8.65
CA ALA A 182 -11.55 2.18 9.43
C ALA A 182 -10.51 3.12 8.81
N PHE A 183 -10.40 3.12 7.48
CA PHE A 183 -9.33 3.83 6.77
C PHE A 183 -9.84 5.09 6.08
N GLY A 184 -11.15 5.23 5.86
CA GLY A 184 -11.74 6.40 5.21
C GLY A 184 -11.56 6.42 3.71
N MET A 185 -11.27 5.27 3.10
CA MET A 185 -11.22 5.16 1.64
C MET A 185 -12.62 5.27 1.03
N GLU A 186 -12.69 5.77 -0.20
CA GLU A 186 -13.91 5.73 -1.00
C GLU A 186 -13.93 4.48 -1.87
N LEU A 187 -15.09 3.82 -2.00
CA LEU A 187 -15.30 2.81 -3.04
C LEU A 187 -15.44 3.49 -4.40
N LEU A 188 -14.36 3.47 -5.18
CA LEU A 188 -14.29 4.15 -6.48
C LEU A 188 -14.98 3.34 -7.59
N ARG A 189 -14.82 2.02 -7.54
CA ARG A 189 -15.37 1.09 -8.53
C ARG A 189 -15.56 -0.29 -7.94
N LYS A 190 -16.68 -0.95 -8.28
CA LYS A 190 -16.91 -2.37 -8.02
C LYS A 190 -17.36 -3.04 -9.31
N ARG A 191 -16.77 -4.19 -9.65
CA ARG A 191 -17.12 -4.93 -10.86
C ARG A 191 -17.16 -6.43 -10.60
N ASP A 192 -18.28 -7.03 -10.94
CA ASP A 192 -18.46 -8.47 -10.89
C ASP A 192 -18.20 -9.12 -12.25
N ASN A 193 -17.51 -10.26 -12.27
CA ASN A 193 -17.18 -11.01 -13.49
C ASN A 193 -17.53 -12.50 -13.30
N PRO A 194 -18.83 -12.87 -13.36
CA PRO A 194 -19.29 -14.23 -13.06
C PRO A 194 -18.75 -15.29 -14.03
N GLU A 195 -18.47 -14.92 -15.28
CA GLU A 195 -17.84 -15.81 -16.29
C GLU A 195 -16.47 -16.32 -15.80
N TYR A 196 -15.69 -15.45 -15.16
CA TYR A 196 -14.35 -15.74 -14.66
C TYR A 196 -14.31 -15.98 -13.14
N LYS A 197 -15.48 -15.96 -12.48
CA LYS A 197 -15.67 -16.25 -11.06
C LYS A 197 -14.85 -15.37 -10.11
N TYR A 198 -14.79 -14.07 -10.39
CA TYR A 198 -14.19 -13.10 -9.49
C TYR A 198 -14.94 -11.76 -9.47
N THR A 199 -14.80 -11.04 -8.36
CA THR A 199 -15.30 -9.68 -8.18
C THR A 199 -14.15 -8.80 -7.71
N ILE A 200 -14.04 -7.58 -8.25
CA ILE A 200 -13.03 -6.59 -7.84
C ILE A 200 -13.67 -5.34 -7.25
N ALA A 201 -12.92 -4.69 -6.35
CA ALA A 201 -13.22 -3.35 -5.85
C ALA A 201 -11.96 -2.48 -5.86
N MET A 202 -12.09 -1.24 -6.32
CA MET A 202 -11.04 -0.22 -6.25
C MET A 202 -11.38 0.76 -5.13
N LEU A 203 -10.47 0.93 -4.19
CA LEU A 203 -10.61 1.85 -3.06
C LEU A 203 -9.43 2.82 -2.99
N GLY A 204 -9.68 4.07 -2.61
CA GLY A 204 -8.60 5.06 -2.50
C GLY A 204 -9.06 6.38 -1.89
N TYR A 205 -8.18 7.38 -1.97
CA TYR A 205 -8.41 8.73 -1.41
C TYR A 205 -8.59 9.80 -2.50
N GLY A 206 -8.84 9.38 -3.74
CA GLY A 206 -9.04 10.26 -4.89
C GLY A 206 -9.38 9.47 -6.16
N PRO A 207 -9.59 10.17 -7.28
CA PRO A 207 -9.96 9.52 -8.55
C PRO A 207 -8.97 8.44 -8.99
N GLU A 208 -9.49 7.27 -9.43
CA GLU A 208 -8.73 6.07 -9.82
C GLU A 208 -7.69 6.32 -10.94
N ASP A 209 -7.94 7.32 -11.80
CA ASP A 209 -7.05 7.68 -12.91
C ASP A 209 -5.89 8.61 -12.50
N LYS A 210 -5.91 9.15 -11.28
CA LYS A 210 -4.97 10.17 -10.79
C LYS A 210 -4.25 9.79 -9.50
N HIS A 211 -4.63 8.69 -8.85
CA HIS A 211 -4.08 8.28 -7.57
C HIS A 211 -3.83 6.79 -7.56
N THR A 212 -2.91 6.34 -6.71
CA THR A 212 -2.82 4.94 -6.35
C THR A 212 -4.11 4.48 -5.67
N VAL A 213 -4.56 3.29 -6.03
CA VAL A 213 -5.72 2.63 -5.41
C VAL A 213 -5.32 1.28 -4.84
N LEU A 214 -6.05 0.87 -3.81
CA LEU A 214 -6.08 -0.51 -3.35
C LEU A 214 -7.11 -1.27 -4.19
N GLU A 215 -6.64 -2.23 -4.97
CA GLU A 215 -7.51 -3.18 -5.64
C GLU A 215 -7.72 -4.41 -4.75
N LEU A 216 -8.97 -4.72 -4.44
CA LEU A 216 -9.33 -5.93 -3.72
C LEU A 216 -9.98 -6.92 -4.68
N THR A 217 -9.45 -8.14 -4.75
CA THR A 217 -10.00 -9.21 -5.59
C THR A 217 -10.53 -10.37 -4.76
N TYR A 218 -11.81 -10.66 -4.91
CA TYR A 218 -12.44 -11.86 -4.38
C TYR A 218 -12.66 -12.89 -5.50
N ASN A 219 -12.14 -14.10 -5.31
CA ASN A 219 -12.43 -15.24 -6.18
C ASN A 219 -13.54 -16.10 -5.54
N TYR A 220 -14.51 -16.55 -6.34
CA TYR A 220 -15.72 -17.17 -5.80
C TYR A 220 -15.39 -18.44 -5.00
N GLY A 221 -15.81 -18.47 -3.74
CA GLY A 221 -15.62 -19.61 -2.83
C GLY A 221 -14.21 -19.72 -2.25
N VAL A 222 -13.30 -18.80 -2.56
CA VAL A 222 -11.95 -18.78 -1.98
C VAL A 222 -11.93 -17.75 -0.84
N THR A 223 -11.84 -18.25 0.39
CA THR A 223 -11.98 -17.42 1.59
C THR A 223 -10.68 -17.18 2.35
N ASP A 224 -9.59 -17.84 1.96
CA ASP A 224 -8.30 -17.73 2.63
C ASP A 224 -7.17 -17.78 1.60
N TYR A 225 -6.10 -17.04 1.88
CA TYR A 225 -4.91 -16.96 1.04
C TYR A 225 -3.67 -16.87 1.93
N ASP A 226 -2.62 -17.58 1.51
CA ASP A 226 -1.32 -17.46 2.15
C ASP A 226 -0.73 -16.07 1.85
N LYS A 227 -0.25 -15.41 2.90
CA LYS A 227 0.33 -14.08 2.82
C LYS A 227 1.80 -14.11 2.42
N GLY A 228 2.42 -15.29 2.49
CA GLY A 228 3.86 -15.44 2.30
C GLY A 228 4.64 -14.60 3.30
N ASN A 229 5.89 -14.31 2.97
CA ASN A 229 6.78 -13.44 3.72
C ASN A 229 7.51 -12.41 2.84
N GLY A 230 7.12 -12.28 1.58
CA GLY A 230 7.67 -11.28 0.66
C GLY A 230 7.05 -9.89 0.88
N TYR A 231 5.75 -9.74 0.63
CA TYR A 231 5.02 -8.51 0.91
C TYR A 231 5.04 -8.21 2.42
N ALA A 232 5.28 -6.95 2.80
CA ALA A 232 5.30 -6.55 4.20
C ALA A 232 4.07 -5.73 4.59
N GLN A 233 3.88 -4.55 3.99
CA GLN A 233 2.76 -3.65 4.32
C GLN A 233 2.58 -2.54 3.29
N ILE A 234 1.45 -1.85 3.35
CA ILE A 234 1.28 -0.50 2.78
C ILE A 234 1.42 0.53 3.91
N ALA A 235 2.06 1.66 3.62
CA ALA A 235 2.09 2.81 4.50
C ALA A 235 1.08 3.88 4.06
N ILE A 236 0.35 4.45 5.03
CA ILE A 236 -0.67 5.48 4.80
C ILE A 236 -0.42 6.66 5.72
N GLY A 237 -0.36 7.87 5.17
CA GLY A 237 -0.28 9.12 5.90
C GLY A 237 -1.58 9.45 6.62
N THR A 238 -1.49 10.09 7.79
CA THR A 238 -2.64 10.54 8.59
C THR A 238 -2.27 11.74 9.45
N ASP A 239 -3.23 12.63 9.75
CA ASP A 239 -3.01 13.74 10.67
C ASP A 239 -3.05 13.27 12.15
N ASP A 240 -3.55 12.07 12.45
CA ASP A 240 -3.62 11.55 13.83
C ASP A 240 -3.58 10.01 13.88
N VAL A 241 -2.40 9.46 14.21
CA VAL A 241 -2.21 8.01 14.38
C VAL A 241 -3.01 7.41 15.55
N TYR A 242 -3.37 8.21 16.56
CA TYR A 242 -4.11 7.74 17.73
C TYR A 242 -5.58 7.52 17.39
N LYS A 243 -6.23 8.51 16.78
CA LYS A 243 -7.60 8.36 16.28
C LYS A 243 -7.71 7.28 15.20
N THR A 244 -6.66 7.14 14.37
CA THR A 244 -6.56 6.01 13.43
C THR A 244 -6.65 4.67 14.16
N ALA A 245 -5.84 4.48 15.20
CA ALA A 245 -5.85 3.23 15.96
C ALA A 245 -7.21 2.96 16.64
N GLU A 246 -7.89 4.00 17.12
CA GLU A 246 -9.26 3.89 17.65
C GLU A 246 -10.25 3.42 16.58
N ALA A 247 -10.19 4.00 15.37
CA ALA A 247 -11.07 3.65 14.27
C ALA A 247 -10.85 2.21 13.81
N VAL A 248 -9.59 1.78 13.68
CA VAL A 248 -9.24 0.39 13.35
C VAL A 248 -9.83 -0.59 14.36
N LYS A 249 -9.67 -0.32 15.66
CA LYS A 249 -10.22 -1.17 16.73
C LYS A 249 -11.74 -1.24 16.70
N LEU A 250 -12.39 -0.12 16.37
CA LEU A 250 -13.85 -0.04 16.32
C LEU A 250 -14.44 -0.80 15.13
N TYR A 251 -13.77 -0.76 13.98
CA TYR A 251 -14.32 -1.26 12.71
C TYR A 251 -13.78 -2.62 12.26
N GLY A 252 -13.29 -3.44 13.20
CA GLY A 252 -13.00 -4.87 12.95
C GLY A 252 -11.57 -5.17 12.50
N GLY A 253 -10.67 -4.19 12.53
CA GLY A 253 -9.24 -4.41 12.35
C GLY A 253 -8.55 -4.72 13.67
N LYS A 254 -7.31 -5.23 13.59
CA LYS A 254 -6.48 -5.51 14.76
C LYS A 254 -5.25 -4.62 14.75
N VAL A 255 -5.13 -3.75 15.74
CA VAL A 255 -3.90 -2.98 15.99
C VAL A 255 -2.80 -3.95 16.45
N THR A 256 -1.68 -3.95 15.73
CA THR A 256 -0.49 -4.78 15.97
C THR A 256 0.65 -3.97 16.58
N ARG A 257 0.62 -2.64 16.44
CA ARG A 257 1.46 -1.70 17.18
C ARG A 257 0.59 -0.54 17.63
N GLU A 258 0.50 -0.32 18.93
CA GLU A 258 -0.21 0.83 19.51
C GLU A 258 0.37 2.16 19.02
N PRO A 259 -0.46 3.20 18.86
CA PRO A 259 -0.03 4.49 18.33
C PRO A 259 1.00 5.15 19.24
N GLY A 260 2.09 5.64 18.65
CA GLY A 260 3.12 6.36 19.39
C GLY A 260 4.40 6.60 18.58
N PRO A 261 5.33 7.39 19.12
CA PRO A 261 6.61 7.65 18.48
C PRO A 261 7.48 6.39 18.40
N LEU A 262 8.21 6.25 17.30
CA LEU A 262 9.30 5.29 17.18
C LEU A 262 10.49 5.74 18.05
N PRO A 263 11.14 4.83 18.80
CA PRO A 263 12.37 5.14 19.52
C PRO A 263 13.45 5.68 18.56
N GLY A 264 14.18 6.70 18.99
CA GLY A 264 15.27 7.30 18.22
C GLY A 264 14.83 8.40 17.25
N ILE A 265 13.86 8.12 16.37
CA ILE A 265 13.44 9.08 15.32
C ILE A 265 12.18 9.88 15.66
N ASN A 266 11.44 9.51 16.71
CA ASN A 266 10.21 10.15 17.17
C ASN A 266 9.05 10.20 16.18
N THR A 267 9.17 9.62 14.98
CA THR A 267 8.07 9.47 14.03
C THR A 267 6.91 8.71 14.65
N LYS A 268 5.75 9.35 14.71
CA LYS A 268 4.53 8.73 15.24
C LYS A 268 3.95 7.77 14.22
N ILE A 269 3.75 6.51 14.64
CA ILE A 269 3.11 5.48 13.83
C ILE A 269 2.08 4.68 14.63
N THR A 270 1.16 4.05 13.93
CA THR A 270 0.41 2.88 14.42
C THR A 270 0.43 1.80 13.34
N ALA A 271 0.36 0.53 13.71
CA ALA A 271 0.28 -0.56 12.75
C ALA A 271 -0.92 -1.44 13.04
N CYS A 272 -1.53 -1.97 11.99
CA CYS A 272 -2.67 -2.86 12.08
C CYS A 272 -2.66 -3.93 11.01
N VAL A 273 -3.56 -4.89 11.15
CA VAL A 273 -3.97 -5.80 10.10
C VAL A 273 -5.47 -5.66 9.83
N ASP A 274 -5.83 -5.79 8.56
CA ASP A 274 -7.22 -5.85 8.11
C ASP A 274 -7.87 -7.23 8.46
N PRO A 275 -9.17 -7.43 8.16
CA PRO A 275 -9.87 -8.69 8.43
C PRO A 275 -9.29 -9.94 7.75
N ASP A 276 -8.46 -9.76 6.72
CA ASP A 276 -7.80 -10.83 5.97
C ASP A 276 -6.33 -11.00 6.37
N GLY A 277 -5.80 -10.15 7.25
CA GLY A 277 -4.45 -10.21 7.78
C GLY A 277 -3.44 -9.33 7.04
N TRP A 278 -3.87 -8.51 6.08
CA TRP A 278 -2.97 -7.58 5.38
C TRP A 278 -2.54 -6.45 6.29
N LYS A 279 -1.23 -6.27 6.41
CA LYS A 279 -0.64 -5.27 7.30
C LYS A 279 -0.65 -3.88 6.66
N THR A 280 -0.99 -2.89 7.47
CA THR A 280 -0.89 -1.47 7.14
C THR A 280 -0.19 -0.74 8.27
N VAL A 281 0.68 0.20 7.92
CA VAL A 281 1.29 1.14 8.87
C VAL A 281 0.75 2.52 8.58
N PHE A 282 0.22 3.18 9.59
CA PHE A 282 -0.15 4.58 9.50
C PHE A 282 0.94 5.45 10.08
N VAL A 283 1.34 6.46 9.33
CA VAL A 283 2.43 7.38 9.66
C VAL A 283 1.87 8.78 9.77
N ASP A 284 2.27 9.51 10.80
CA ASP A 284 1.92 10.91 10.94
C ASP A 284 2.45 11.73 9.76
N ASN A 285 1.58 12.50 9.11
CA ASN A 285 1.89 13.25 7.89
C ASN A 285 3.06 14.23 8.10
N ILE A 286 3.12 14.89 9.24
CA ILE A 286 4.16 15.89 9.54
C ILE A 286 5.49 15.18 9.81
N ASP A 287 5.48 14.08 10.55
CA ASP A 287 6.70 13.34 10.84
C ASP A 287 7.25 12.63 9.60
N PHE A 288 6.39 12.09 8.73
CA PHE A 288 6.83 11.50 7.46
C PHE A 288 7.64 12.49 6.62
N LEU A 289 7.20 13.74 6.51
CA LEU A 289 7.94 14.77 5.76
C LEU A 289 9.33 15.05 6.34
N LYS A 290 9.49 15.00 7.67
CA LYS A 290 10.80 15.16 8.32
C LYS A 290 11.76 14.01 8.00
N GLU A 291 11.26 12.83 7.66
CA GLU A 291 12.11 11.71 7.27
C GLU A 291 12.66 11.84 5.84
N LEU A 292 12.08 12.75 5.03
CA LEU A 292 12.51 13.01 3.66
C LEU A 292 13.58 14.10 3.56
N GLU A 293 13.78 14.89 4.62
CA GLU A 293 14.86 15.88 4.77
C GLU A 293 16.22 15.21 5.07
#